data_AF-A0A933Y330-F1
#
_entry.id   AF-A0A933Y330-F1
#
_cell.length_a   1.000
_cell.length_b   1.000
_cell.length_c   1.000
_cell.angle_alpha   90.00
_cell.angle_beta   90.00
_cell.angle_gamma   90.00
#
_symmetry.space_group_name_H-M   'P 1'
#
loop_
_entity.id
_entity.type
_entity.pdbx_description
1 polymer ?
#
loop_
_entity_poly.entity_id
_entity_poly.type
_entity_poly.pdbx_seq_one_letter_code
_entity_poly.pdbx_strand_id
1 'polypeptide(L)'
;MIRETRTPNRNPAITSDRWHVIHARWDGIVRTEPLFVRTIVSEHDQRAAAINAALELEKTIATDMADRDAATRDQIYIRRPAYTSLVTSPRLARRTK
;
A
#
# COMPACT_ATOMS: atom_id res chain seq x y z
N MET A 1 11.38 -1.14 10.00
CA MET A 1 12.51 -0.61 9.23
C MET A 1 12.36 -0.95 7.75
N ILE A 2 12.18 0.07 6.92
CA ILE A 2 12.27 -0.06 5.45
C ILE A 2 13.75 -0.22 5.07
N ARG A 3 14.04 -1.22 4.23
CA ARG A 3 15.39 -1.54 3.77
C ARG A 3 15.38 -1.90 2.28
N GLU A 4 16.46 -1.51 1.60
CA GLU A 4 16.72 -1.94 0.23
C GLU A 4 17.41 -3.31 0.26
N THR A 5 16.89 -4.25 -0.52
CA THR A 5 17.45 -5.60 -0.68
C THR A 5 17.61 -5.93 -2.15
N ARG A 6 18.33 -7.00 -2.46
CA ARG A 6 18.37 -7.57 -3.82
C ARG A 6 17.51 -8.82 -3.86
N THR A 7 16.70 -8.96 -4.90
CA THR A 7 15.99 -10.21 -5.19
C THR A 7 16.99 -11.30 -5.62
N PRO A 8 16.60 -12.59 -5.68
CA PRO A 8 17.46 -13.66 -6.19
C PRO A 8 18.02 -13.36 -7.59
N ASN A 9 17.28 -12.62 -8.41
CA ASN A 9 17.67 -12.19 -9.75
C ASN A 9 18.51 -10.90 -9.77
N ARG A 10 19.07 -10.48 -8.62
CA ARG A 10 19.91 -9.28 -8.43
C ARG A 10 19.21 -7.94 -8.70
N ASN A 11 17.88 -7.91 -8.81
CA ASN A 11 17.14 -6.66 -8.96
C ASN A 11 16.99 -5.97 -7.59
N PRO A 12 17.12 -4.63 -7.51
CA PRO A 12 16.85 -3.90 -6.28
C PRO A 12 15.36 -4.01 -5.92
N ALA A 13 15.08 -4.18 -4.64
CA ALA A 13 13.73 -4.23 -4.09
C ALA A 13 13.69 -3.44 -2.77
N ILE A 14 12.56 -2.79 -2.51
CA ILE A 14 12.30 -2.20 -1.20
C ILE A 14 11.43 -3.18 -0.42
N THR A 15 11.81 -3.43 0.82
CA THR A 15 11.08 -4.28 1.75
C THR A 15 11.03 -3.64 3.13
N SER A 16 10.13 -4.12 3.98
CA SER A 16 10.12 -3.82 5.41
C SER A 16 10.12 -5.10 6.22
N ASP A 17 10.55 -5.04 7.46
CA ASP A 17 10.35 -6.06 8.48
C ASP A 17 9.01 -5.92 9.24
N ARG A 18 8.24 -4.85 8.99
CA ARG A 18 6.97 -4.56 9.65
C ARG A 18 5.74 -4.94 8.81
N TRP A 19 4.65 -5.20 9.51
CA TRP A 19 3.30 -5.22 8.95
C TRP A 19 2.88 -3.79 8.66
N HIS A 20 2.26 -3.54 7.51
CA HIS A 20 1.74 -2.20 7.18
C HIS A 20 0.25 -2.27 6.94
N VAL A 21 -0.46 -1.28 7.46
CA VAL A 21 -1.81 -0.98 7.00
C VAL A 21 -1.68 0.01 5.84
N ILE A 22 -2.27 -0.35 4.71
CA ILE A 22 -2.28 0.46 3.50
C ILE A 22 -3.72 0.94 3.28
N HIS A 23 -3.87 2.24 3.15
CA HIS A 23 -5.11 2.86 2.68
C HIS A 23 -4.97 3.15 1.19
N ALA A 24 -5.86 2.57 0.39
CA ALA A 24 -5.98 2.79 -1.03
C ALA A 24 -7.18 3.70 -1.26
N ARG A 25 -6.91 5.00 -1.35
CA ARG A 25 -7.93 6.02 -1.58
C ARG A 25 -8.34 6.02 -3.04
N TRP A 26 -9.63 6.01 -3.31
CA TRP A 26 -10.15 6.15 -4.66
C TRP A 26 -9.84 7.57 -5.19
N ASP A 27 -9.29 7.64 -6.41
CA ASP A 27 -8.83 8.89 -7.03
C ASP A 27 -9.44 9.12 -8.42
N GLY A 28 -10.34 8.23 -8.87
CA GLY A 28 -11.03 8.35 -10.15
C GLY A 28 -11.07 7.05 -10.96
N ILE A 29 -11.32 7.18 -12.26
CA ILE A 29 -11.31 6.07 -13.22
C ILE A 29 -10.31 6.41 -14.32
N VAL A 30 -9.42 5.46 -14.66
CA VAL A 30 -8.50 5.56 -15.80
C VAL A 30 -8.73 4.37 -16.70
N ARG A 31 -9.04 4.62 -17.99
CA ARG A 31 -9.19 3.58 -19.02
C ARG A 31 -10.03 2.37 -18.56
N THR A 32 -11.19 2.64 -17.97
CA THR A 32 -12.18 1.66 -17.44
C THR A 32 -11.86 0.98 -16.11
N GLU A 33 -10.71 1.24 -15.49
CA GLU A 33 -10.36 0.68 -14.17
C GLU A 33 -10.35 1.78 -13.08
N PRO A 34 -10.77 1.50 -11.84
CA PRO A 34 -10.67 2.46 -10.76
C PRO A 34 -9.20 2.74 -10.42
N LEU A 35 -8.86 4.01 -10.33
CA LEU A 35 -7.54 4.48 -9.88
C LEU A 35 -7.54 4.61 -8.36
N PHE A 36 -6.54 4.00 -7.73
CA PHE A 36 -6.32 4.11 -6.28
C PHE A 36 -4.94 4.67 -5.96
N VAL A 37 -4.92 5.67 -5.09
CA VAL A 37 -3.69 6.19 -4.48
C VAL A 37 -3.44 5.44 -3.18
N ARG A 38 -2.30 4.73 -3.10
CA ARG A 38 -1.95 3.86 -1.98
C ARG A 38 -0.96 4.55 -1.05
N THR A 39 -1.32 4.61 0.24
CA THR A 39 -0.49 5.20 1.29
C THR A 39 -0.36 4.23 2.45
N ILE A 40 0.84 4.11 3.01
CA ILE A 40 1.05 3.40 4.29
C ILE A 40 0.58 4.34 5.41
N VAL A 41 -0.43 3.92 6.16
CA VAL A 41 -1.04 4.73 7.22
C VAL A 41 -0.61 4.30 8.62
N SER A 42 -0.14 3.07 8.79
CA SER A 42 0.51 2.63 10.03
C SER A 42 1.45 1.44 9.80
N GLU A 43 2.40 1.28 10.72
CA GLU A 43 3.37 0.19 10.76
C GLU A 43 3.32 -0.53 12.10
N HIS A 44 3.41 -1.86 12.08
CA HIS A 44 3.26 -2.70 13.27
C HIS A 44 4.26 -3.85 13.27
N ASP A 45 4.78 -4.20 14.45
CA ASP A 45 5.69 -5.34 14.59
C ASP A 45 4.91 -6.68 14.59
N GLN A 46 3.66 -6.67 15.03
CA GLN A 46 2.81 -7.87 15.13
C GLN A 46 1.62 -7.83 14.16
N ARG A 47 1.25 -9.00 13.63
CA ARG A 47 0.09 -9.17 12.75
C ARG A 47 -1.21 -8.73 13.41
N ALA A 48 -1.40 -9.10 14.67
CA ALA A 48 -2.63 -8.79 15.42
C ALA A 48 -2.83 -7.28 15.57
N ALA A 49 -1.75 -6.54 15.88
CA ALA A 49 -1.79 -5.08 15.98
C ALA A 49 -2.15 -4.43 14.63
N ALA A 50 -1.59 -4.92 13.51
CA ALA A 50 -1.94 -4.44 12.18
C ALA A 50 -3.41 -4.72 11.80
N ILE A 51 -3.95 -5.89 12.19
CA ILE A 51 -5.36 -6.23 11.96
C ILE A 51 -6.26 -5.28 12.75
N ASN A 52 -5.98 -5.07 14.04
CA ASN A 52 -6.77 -4.17 14.87
C ASN A 52 -6.76 -2.74 14.30
N ALA A 53 -5.59 -2.23 13.92
CA ALA A 53 -5.49 -0.90 13.30
C ALA A 53 -6.22 -0.81 11.96
N ALA A 54 -6.20 -1.86 11.14
CA ALA A 54 -6.95 -1.89 9.88
C ALA A 54 -8.47 -1.87 10.12
N LEU A 55 -8.96 -2.64 11.11
CA LEU A 55 -10.39 -2.66 11.47
C LEU A 55 -10.86 -1.33 12.08
N GLU A 56 -10.03 -0.67 12.88
CA GLU A 56 -10.34 0.65 13.40
C GLU A 56 -10.44 1.68 12.27
N LEU A 57 -9.46 1.68 11.36
CA LEU A 57 -9.48 2.56 10.20
C LEU A 57 -10.69 2.29 9.30
N GLU A 58 -11.04 1.03 9.07
CA GLU A 58 -12.22 0.63 8.28
C GLU A 58 -13.49 1.26 8.85
N LYS A 59 -13.69 1.18 10.16
CA LYS A 59 -14.85 1.78 10.83
C LYS A 59 -14.88 3.29 10.66
N THR A 60 -13.73 3.96 10.77
CA THR A 60 -13.64 5.41 10.58
C THR A 60 -14.06 5.80 9.17
N ILE A 61 -13.51 5.14 8.15
CA ILE A 61 -13.73 5.55 6.76
C ILE A 61 -15.06 5.04 6.19
N ALA A 62 -15.62 3.95 6.74
CA ALA A 62 -16.89 3.39 6.27
C ALA A 62 -18.04 4.39 6.39
N THR A 63 -18.03 5.21 7.44
CA THR A 63 -19.05 6.26 7.66
C THR A 63 -19.01 7.31 6.55
N ASP A 64 -17.83 7.69 6.09
CA ASP A 64 -17.64 8.72 5.05
C ASP A 64 -17.97 8.20 3.63
N MET A 65 -18.12 6.89 3.48
CA MET A 65 -18.29 6.21 2.18
C MET A 65 -19.57 5.42 2.06
N ALA A 66 -20.52 5.60 2.99
CA ALA A 66 -21.80 4.88 3.01
C ALA A 66 -22.55 4.96 1.67
N ASP A 67 -22.53 6.13 1.04
CA ASP A 67 -23.26 6.42 -0.22
C ASP A 67 -22.47 6.11 -1.49
N ARG A 68 -21.23 5.63 -1.39
CA ARG A 68 -20.41 5.27 -2.57
C ARG A 68 -20.69 3.86 -3.03
N ASP A 69 -20.62 3.64 -4.34
CA ASP A 69 -20.62 2.30 -4.93
C ASP A 69 -19.40 1.49 -4.47
N ALA A 70 -19.55 0.18 -4.33
CA ALA A 70 -18.47 -0.70 -3.88
C ALA A 70 -17.18 -0.58 -4.72
N ALA A 71 -17.30 -0.27 -6.02
CA ALA A 71 -16.16 -0.09 -6.92
C ALA A 71 -15.38 1.23 -6.69
N THR A 72 -15.98 2.22 -6.03
CA THR A 72 -15.42 3.56 -5.81
C THR A 72 -15.18 3.89 -4.33
N ARG A 73 -15.33 2.89 -3.47
CA ARG A 73 -14.94 2.97 -2.06
C ARG A 73 -13.43 2.80 -1.93
N ASP A 74 -12.87 3.52 -0.96
CA ASP A 74 -11.51 3.28 -0.53
C ASP A 74 -11.36 1.87 0.02
N GLN A 75 -10.14 1.34 -0.09
CA GLN A 75 -9.83 -0.03 0.33
C GLN A 75 -8.71 -0.02 1.36
N ILE A 76 -8.78 -0.96 2.29
CA ILE A 76 -7.75 -1.16 3.31
C ILE A 76 -7.14 -2.53 3.10
N TYR A 77 -5.81 -2.58 3.09
CA TYR A 77 -5.08 -3.84 3.00
C TYR A 77 -3.97 -3.91 4.01
N ILE A 78 -3.64 -5.13 4.42
CA ILE A 78 -2.51 -5.40 5.29
C ILE A 78 -1.38 -5.99 4.44
N ARG A 79 -0.25 -5.28 4.37
CA ARG A 79 0.97 -5.76 3.73
C ARG A 79 1.86 -6.45 4.76
N ARG A 80 2.14 -7.73 4.53
CA ARG A 80 3.04 -8.54 5.36
C ARG A 80 4.49 -8.01 5.36
N PRO A 81 5.26 -8.29 6.41
CA PRO A 81 6.72 -8.18 6.40
C PRO A 81 7.34 -8.92 5.21
N ALA A 82 8.54 -8.50 4.83
CA ALA A 82 9.28 -9.04 3.70
C ALA A 82 8.56 -8.95 2.34
N TYR A 83 7.47 -8.18 2.24
CA TYR A 83 6.82 -7.93 0.96
C TYR A 83 7.72 -7.05 0.08
N THR A 84 8.18 -7.62 -1.03
CA THR A 84 9.04 -6.94 -1.99
C THR A 84 8.21 -6.08 -2.94
N SER A 85 8.28 -4.76 -2.77
CA SER A 85 7.73 -3.81 -3.74
C SER A 85 8.86 -3.26 -4.62
N LEU A 86 8.95 -3.80 -5.85
CA LEU A 86 9.50 -3.18 -7.07
C LEU A 86 9.50 -4.26 -8.17
N VAL A 87 8.40 -4.35 -8.91
CA VAL A 87 8.40 -4.99 -10.23
C VAL A 87 8.00 -3.88 -11.21
N THR A 88 8.99 -3.45 -12.00
CA THR A 88 8.91 -2.50 -13.12
C THR A 88 8.40 -1.09 -12.81
N SER A 89 9.26 -0.21 -12.28
CA SER A 89 9.24 1.19 -12.72
C SER A 89 10.56 1.46 -13.43
N PRO A 90 10.56 1.97 -14.67
CA PRO A 90 11.80 2.38 -15.31
C PRO A 90 12.52 3.36 -14.37
N ARG A 91 13.79 3.08 -14.10
CA ARG A 91 14.65 3.97 -13.33
C ARG A 91 14.47 5.40 -13.84
N LEU A 92 14.16 6.35 -12.95
CA LEU A 92 14.32 7.78 -13.23
C LEU A 92 15.71 7.96 -13.85
N ALA A 93 15.75 8.47 -15.08
CA ALA A 93 16.99 8.68 -15.81
C ALA A 93 17.93 9.50 -14.92
N ARG A 94 19.16 9.01 -14.76
CA ARG A 94 20.18 9.64 -13.93
C ARG A 94 20.38 11.07 -14.43
N ARG A 95 20.17 12.06 -13.58
CA ARG A 95 20.43 13.47 -13.89
C ARG A 95 21.92 13.59 -14.25
N THR A 96 22.22 13.78 -15.53
CA THR A 96 23.57 14.05 -16.00
C THR A 96 24.00 15.42 -15.49
N LYS A 97 25.19 15.47 -14.86
CA LYS A 97 25.87 16.73 -14.54
C LYS A 97 26.27 17.44 -15.83
#